data_AF-A0A918I374-F1
#
_entry.id   AF-A0A918I374-F1
#
_cell.length_a   1.000
_cell.length_b   1.000
_cell.length_c   1.000
_cell.angle_alpha   90.00
_cell.angle_beta   90.00
_cell.angle_gamma   90.00
#
_symmetry.space_group_name_H-M   'P 1'
#
loop_
_entity.id
_entity.type
_entity.pdbx_description
1 polymer ?
#
loop_
_entity_poly.entity_id
_entity_poly.type
_entity_poly.pdbx_seq_one_letter_code
_entity_poly.pdbx_strand_id
1 'polypeptide(L)'
;MGQDEDSSTPARRLKLLEGFIAPGRTGGDAARTAPTATSRPAAVLDVIDHMHASVDEVITHTRAHAPGARRPADLSDIYDWAREHTADLAPADQRARETLIYRQSLEHAIQMGDTKVVRPHPCPACGCFGLQWMAAMRRAVCTNLRCVDADGMTTAWTLRTLAKAHIARQESRYVRAT
;
A
#
# COMPACT_ATOMS: atom_id res chain seq x y z
N MET A 1 15.79 -2.31 -24.22
CA MET A 1 16.30 -2.50 -22.85
C MET A 1 15.47 -1.63 -21.93
N GLY A 2 14.84 -2.21 -20.89
CA GLY A 2 14.29 -1.46 -19.76
C GLY A 2 12.78 -1.43 -19.58
N GLN A 3 12.04 -2.51 -19.85
CA GLN A 3 10.68 -2.69 -19.31
C GLN A 3 10.77 -3.36 -17.93
N ASP A 4 11.25 -2.62 -16.93
CA ASP A 4 11.01 -2.92 -15.51
C ASP A 4 9.71 -2.22 -15.06
N GLU A 5 8.68 -2.26 -15.91
CA GLU A 5 7.46 -1.44 -15.78
C GLU A 5 6.34 -2.13 -14.98
N ASP A 6 6.59 -3.31 -14.42
CA ASP A 6 5.64 -3.99 -13.56
C ASP A 6 6.07 -3.85 -12.09
N SER A 7 6.17 -2.58 -11.66
CA SER A 7 6.11 -2.22 -10.25
C SER A 7 4.74 -2.64 -9.74
N SER A 8 4.66 -3.91 -9.33
CA SER A 8 3.54 -4.58 -8.64
C SER A 8 2.42 -3.61 -8.27
N THR A 9 1.38 -3.55 -9.09
CA THR A 9 0.30 -2.59 -8.92
C THR A 9 -0.39 -2.80 -7.56
N PRO A 10 -0.93 -1.75 -6.93
CA PRO A 10 -1.68 -1.87 -5.66
C PRO A 10 -2.78 -2.93 -5.73
N ALA A 11 -3.47 -3.00 -6.88
CA ALA A 11 -4.47 -4.01 -7.22
C ALA A 11 -3.89 -5.43 -7.21
N ARG A 12 -2.74 -5.64 -7.86
CA ARG A 12 -2.06 -6.95 -7.87
C ARG A 12 -1.62 -7.37 -6.47
N ARG A 13 -1.10 -6.45 -5.66
CA ARG A 13 -0.73 -6.75 -4.26
C ARG A 13 -1.94 -7.11 -3.41
N LEU A 14 -3.05 -6.39 -3.56
CA LEU A 14 -4.30 -6.70 -2.87
C LEU A 14 -4.79 -8.12 -3.26
N LYS A 15 -4.81 -8.43 -4.55
CA LYS A 15 -5.20 -9.76 -5.05
C LYS A 15 -4.29 -10.89 -4.57
N LEU A 16 -2.98 -10.64 -4.49
CA LEU A 16 -2.02 -11.60 -3.92
C LEU A 16 -2.25 -11.80 -2.42
N LEU A 17 -2.57 -10.73 -1.69
CA LEU A 17 -2.88 -10.80 -0.27
C LEU A 17 -4.20 -11.55 -0.01
N GLU A 18 -5.23 -11.38 -0.84
CA GLU A 18 -6.46 -12.18 -0.80
C GLU A 18 -6.16 -13.67 -1.02
N GLY A 19 -5.32 -13.99 -2.00
CA GLY A 19 -4.89 -15.36 -2.28
C GLY A 19 -4.09 -15.99 -1.14
N PHE A 20 -3.29 -15.20 -0.41
CA PHE A 20 -2.53 -15.66 0.76
C PHE A 20 -3.44 -16.03 1.94
N ILE A 21 -4.63 -15.43 2.04
CA ILE A 21 -5.57 -15.62 3.14
C ILE A 21 -6.62 -16.69 2.85
N ALA A 22 -6.97 -16.92 1.57
CA ALA A 22 -7.95 -17.91 1.20
C ALA A 22 -7.48 -19.33 1.58
N PRO A 23 -8.27 -20.13 2.34
CA PRO A 23 -7.94 -21.52 2.59
C PRO A 23 -7.89 -22.28 1.27
N GLY A 24 -6.79 -23.02 1.04
CA GLY A 24 -6.51 -23.69 -0.23
C GLY A 24 -7.69 -24.54 -0.71
N ARG A 25 -8.25 -24.18 -1.88
CA ARG A 25 -9.15 -25.06 -2.63
C ARG A 25 -8.31 -26.10 -3.37
N THR A 26 -7.81 -27.10 -2.66
CA THR A 26 -7.35 -28.34 -3.27
C THR A 26 -8.57 -29.21 -3.53
N GLY A 27 -9.00 -29.26 -4.79
CA GLY A 27 -9.90 -30.31 -5.27
C GLY A 27 -9.14 -31.64 -5.34
N GLY A 28 -9.69 -32.67 -4.70
CA GLY A 28 -9.22 -34.05 -4.74
C GLY A 28 -10.11 -34.90 -3.85
N ASP A 29 -10.83 -35.84 -4.47
CA ASP A 29 -11.83 -36.69 -3.83
C ASP A 29 -11.30 -37.53 -2.64
N ALA A 30 -12.23 -37.80 -1.72
CA ALA A 30 -12.25 -38.86 -0.71
C ALA A 30 -11.27 -38.79 0.48
N ALA A 31 -11.74 -38.17 1.58
CA ALA A 31 -11.81 -38.83 2.89
C ALA A 31 -12.68 -38.00 3.84
N ARG A 32 -13.67 -38.65 4.45
CA ARG A 32 -14.55 -38.09 5.48
C ARG A 32 -13.75 -37.91 6.77
N THR A 33 -13.08 -36.77 6.91
CA THR A 33 -12.52 -36.31 8.18
C THR A 33 -13.28 -35.05 8.58
N ALA A 34 -13.83 -35.05 9.79
CA ALA A 34 -14.54 -33.90 10.36
C ALA A 34 -13.71 -32.62 10.19
N PRO A 35 -14.33 -31.47 9.86
CA PRO A 35 -13.58 -30.22 9.78
C PRO A 35 -13.13 -29.87 11.20
N THR A 36 -11.86 -30.18 11.51
CA THR A 36 -11.17 -29.52 12.61
C THR A 36 -11.28 -28.04 12.32
N ALA A 37 -12.06 -27.32 13.11
CA ALA A 37 -12.13 -25.87 13.06
C ALA A 37 -10.75 -25.35 13.46
N THR A 38 -9.84 -25.30 12.51
CA THR A 38 -8.52 -24.69 12.68
C THR A 38 -8.80 -23.20 12.90
N SER A 39 -8.75 -22.78 14.16
CA SER A 39 -8.74 -21.37 14.52
C SER A 39 -7.77 -20.67 13.57
N ARG A 40 -8.27 -19.74 12.75
CA ARG A 40 -7.38 -18.89 11.95
C ARG A 40 -6.38 -18.26 12.93
N PRO A 41 -5.07 -18.30 12.65
CA PRO A 41 -4.10 -17.58 13.48
C PRO A 41 -4.54 -16.12 13.61
N ALA A 42 -4.38 -15.51 14.79
CA ALA A 42 -4.76 -14.10 15.02
C ALA A 42 -4.19 -13.16 13.95
N ALA A 43 -2.97 -13.44 13.46
CA ALA A 43 -2.33 -12.71 12.37
C ALA A 43 -3.12 -12.71 11.04
N VAL A 44 -3.95 -13.72 10.77
CA VAL A 44 -4.79 -13.78 9.57
C VAL A 44 -6.01 -12.86 9.71
N LEU A 45 -6.55 -12.70 10.92
CA LEU A 45 -7.67 -11.78 11.17
C LEU A 45 -7.22 -10.32 11.07
N ASP A 46 -6.07 -9.98 11.64
CA ASP A 46 -5.51 -8.62 11.56
C ASP A 46 -5.31 -8.14 10.11
N VAL A 47 -4.92 -9.05 9.21
CA VAL A 47 -4.70 -8.74 7.80
C VAL A 47 -6.03 -8.59 7.05
N ILE A 48 -7.04 -9.41 7.37
CA ILE A 48 -8.40 -9.27 6.81
C ILE A 48 -9.01 -7.93 7.22
N ASP A 49 -8.95 -7.59 8.51
CA ASP A 49 -9.48 -6.33 9.03
C ASP A 49 -8.77 -5.13 8.40
N HIS A 50 -7.45 -5.22 8.22
CA HIS A 50 -6.70 -4.20 7.51
C HIS A 50 -7.15 -4.04 6.05
N MET A 51 -7.35 -5.15 5.32
CA MET A 51 -7.83 -5.08 3.93
C MET A 51 -9.20 -4.40 3.84
N HIS A 52 -10.13 -4.75 4.72
CA HIS A 52 -11.44 -4.10 4.79
C HIS A 52 -11.30 -2.60 5.07
N ALA A 53 -10.49 -2.22 6.06
CA ALA A 53 -10.25 -0.81 6.38
C ALA A 53 -9.62 -0.04 5.19
N SER A 54 -8.66 -0.65 4.49
CA SER A 54 -8.02 -0.04 3.30
C SER A 54 -9.01 0.17 2.16
N VAL A 55 -9.85 -0.83 1.87
CA VAL A 55 -10.89 -0.72 0.85
C VAL A 55 -11.93 0.35 1.22
N ASP A 56 -12.40 0.35 2.47
CA ASP A 56 -13.38 1.32 2.93
C ASP A 56 -12.84 2.75 2.91
N GLU A 57 -11.54 2.95 3.16
CA GLU A 57 -10.88 4.25 3.03
C GLU A 57 -10.89 4.74 1.58
N VAL A 58 -10.60 3.87 0.60
CA VAL A 58 -10.67 4.21 -0.83
C VAL A 58 -12.11 4.55 -1.23
N ILE A 59 -13.08 3.73 -0.83
CA ILE A 59 -14.50 3.97 -1.12
C ILE A 59 -14.96 5.29 -0.54
N THR A 60 -14.61 5.56 0.71
CA THR A 60 -14.98 6.79 1.41
C THR A 60 -14.39 8.00 0.71
N HIS A 61 -13.10 7.94 0.35
CA HIS A 61 -12.45 9.01 -0.39
C HIS A 61 -13.11 9.24 -1.76
N THR A 62 -13.33 8.19 -2.55
CA THR A 62 -13.97 8.31 -3.86
C THR A 62 -15.39 8.84 -3.74
N ARG A 63 -16.20 8.36 -2.79
CA ARG A 63 -17.59 8.82 -2.62
C ARG A 63 -17.71 10.23 -2.07
N ALA A 64 -16.70 10.74 -1.36
CA ALA A 64 -16.67 12.15 -0.98
C ALA A 64 -16.66 13.08 -2.21
N HIS A 65 -16.16 12.59 -3.34
CA HIS A 65 -16.05 13.32 -4.60
C HIS A 65 -17.08 12.86 -5.66
N ALA A 66 -17.49 11.60 -5.63
CA ALA A 66 -18.49 11.00 -6.50
C ALA A 66 -19.52 10.19 -5.68
N PRO A 67 -20.50 10.86 -5.04
CA PRO A 67 -21.40 10.21 -4.07
C PRO A 67 -22.22 9.04 -4.64
N GLY A 68 -22.53 9.08 -5.94
CA GLY A 68 -23.27 8.03 -6.65
C GLY A 68 -22.40 6.87 -7.15
N ALA A 69 -21.08 6.91 -6.96
CA ALA A 69 -20.18 5.87 -7.45
C ALA A 69 -20.50 4.52 -6.79
N ARG A 70 -20.93 3.57 -7.63
CA ARG A 70 -21.17 2.18 -7.20
C ARG A 70 -19.83 1.50 -7.04
N ARG A 71 -19.60 0.91 -5.86
CA ARG A 71 -18.39 0.11 -5.56
C ARG A 71 -18.26 -1.04 -6.59
N PRO A 72 -17.05 -1.36 -7.05
CA PRO A 72 -16.83 -2.48 -7.96
C PRO A 72 -17.18 -3.82 -7.27
N ALA A 73 -17.54 -4.81 -8.09
CA ALA A 73 -17.86 -6.15 -7.61
C ALA A 73 -16.58 -6.93 -7.22
N ASP A 74 -15.51 -6.76 -8.00
CA ASP A 74 -14.18 -7.31 -7.70
C ASP A 74 -13.35 -6.26 -6.92
N LEU A 75 -12.70 -6.70 -5.85
CA LEU A 75 -11.82 -5.87 -5.05
C LEU A 75 -10.51 -5.54 -5.78
N SER A 76 -10.08 -6.36 -6.75
CA SER A 76 -8.90 -6.02 -7.56
C SER A 76 -9.07 -4.72 -8.33
N ASP A 77 -10.31 -4.34 -8.64
CA ASP A 77 -10.62 -3.19 -9.47
C ASP A 77 -10.76 -1.91 -8.64
N ILE A 78 -10.64 -1.98 -7.31
CA ILE A 78 -10.95 -0.86 -6.40
C ILE A 78 -10.12 0.39 -6.67
N TYR A 79 -8.85 0.22 -7.04
CA TYR A 79 -7.97 1.35 -7.29
C TYR A 79 -8.21 2.00 -8.64
N ASP A 80 -8.49 1.20 -9.66
CA ASP A 80 -8.78 1.72 -11.00
C ASP A 80 -10.17 2.37 -11.03
N TRP A 81 -11.14 1.75 -10.37
CA TRP A 81 -12.43 2.37 -10.07
C TRP A 81 -12.28 3.74 -9.39
N ALA A 82 -11.43 3.82 -8.36
CA ALA A 82 -11.21 5.07 -7.64
C ALA A 82 -10.61 6.14 -8.56
N ARG A 83 -9.65 5.79 -9.41
CA ARG A 83 -9.04 6.71 -10.40
C ARG A 83 -10.06 7.18 -11.43
N GLU A 84 -10.85 6.27 -11.99
CA GLU A 84 -11.88 6.57 -12.98
C GLU A 84 -12.90 7.58 -12.42
N HIS A 85 -13.43 7.32 -11.23
CA HIS A 85 -14.49 8.14 -10.62
C HIS A 85 -13.99 9.46 -10.01
N THR A 86 -12.68 9.72 -10.09
CA THR A 86 -12.06 10.96 -9.60
C THR A 86 -11.07 11.55 -10.62
N ALA A 87 -11.18 11.15 -11.88
CA ALA A 87 -10.27 11.57 -12.94
C ALA A 87 -10.30 13.09 -13.16
N ASP A 88 -11.47 13.70 -13.04
CA ASP A 88 -11.69 15.14 -13.30
C ASP A 88 -11.50 16.03 -12.07
N LEU A 89 -11.00 15.48 -10.96
CA LEU A 89 -10.77 16.27 -9.76
C LEU A 89 -9.67 17.32 -9.95
N ALA A 90 -9.68 18.34 -9.09
CA ALA A 90 -8.59 19.29 -9.03
C ALA A 90 -7.24 18.57 -8.80
N PRO A 91 -6.11 19.07 -9.31
CA PRO A 91 -4.82 18.40 -9.20
C PRO A 91 -4.41 18.06 -7.76
N ALA A 92 -4.80 18.90 -6.79
CA ALA A 92 -4.53 18.64 -5.37
C ALA A 92 -5.25 17.38 -4.85
N ASP A 93 -6.48 17.16 -5.28
CA ASP A 93 -7.28 16.00 -4.88
C ASP A 93 -6.84 14.74 -5.62
N GLN A 94 -6.46 14.85 -6.90
CA GLN A 94 -5.84 13.73 -7.63
C GLN A 94 -4.54 13.29 -6.94
N ARG A 95 -3.71 14.24 -6.49
CA ARG A 95 -2.49 13.96 -5.71
C ARG A 95 -2.81 13.30 -4.37
N ALA A 96 -3.87 13.75 -3.69
CA ALA A 96 -4.33 13.14 -2.44
C ALA A 96 -4.75 11.68 -2.65
N ARG A 97 -5.50 11.39 -3.72
CA ARG A 97 -5.85 10.03 -4.14
C ARG A 97 -4.63 9.18 -4.43
N GLU A 98 -3.72 9.61 -5.30
CA GLU A 98 -2.54 8.80 -5.64
C GLU A 98 -1.64 8.58 -4.41
N THR A 99 -1.55 9.56 -3.51
CA THR A 99 -0.86 9.38 -2.22
C THR A 99 -1.51 8.27 -1.38
N LEU A 100 -2.84 8.24 -1.31
CA LEU A 100 -3.60 7.22 -0.59
C LEU A 100 -3.34 5.84 -1.19
N ILE A 101 -3.52 5.69 -2.50
CA ILE A 101 -3.33 4.43 -3.22
C ILE A 101 -1.89 3.93 -3.06
N TYR A 102 -0.90 4.81 -3.22
CA TYR A 102 0.50 4.45 -3.09
C TYR A 102 0.85 4.02 -1.66
N ARG A 103 0.34 4.72 -0.64
CA ARG A 103 0.52 4.31 0.76
C ARG A 103 -0.01 2.91 1.00
N GLN A 104 -1.24 2.59 0.57
CA GLN A 104 -1.82 1.27 0.75
C GLN A 104 -1.01 0.18 0.04
N SER A 105 -0.42 0.50 -1.10
CA SER A 105 0.50 -0.43 -1.79
C SER A 105 1.74 -0.79 -0.95
N LEU A 106 2.30 0.17 -0.20
CA LEU A 106 3.41 -0.07 0.72
C LEU A 106 2.95 -0.90 1.92
N GLU A 107 1.76 -0.60 2.45
CA GLU A 107 1.16 -1.32 3.59
C GLU A 107 0.94 -2.80 3.25
N HIS A 108 0.35 -3.08 2.09
CA HIS A 108 0.13 -4.45 1.62
C HIS A 108 1.45 -5.20 1.40
N ALA A 109 2.47 -4.55 0.82
CA ALA A 109 3.79 -5.16 0.65
C ALA A 109 4.42 -5.55 1.99
N ILE A 110 4.38 -4.66 2.97
CA ILE A 110 4.89 -4.91 4.32
C ILE A 110 4.13 -6.06 5.01
N GLN A 111 2.80 -6.15 4.83
CA GLN A 111 1.99 -7.23 5.38
C GLN A 111 2.28 -8.58 4.75
N MET A 112 2.63 -8.61 3.47
CA MET A 112 3.14 -9.81 2.79
C MET A 112 4.60 -10.15 3.18
N GLY A 113 5.20 -9.40 4.11
CA GLY A 113 6.58 -9.58 4.57
C GLY A 113 7.64 -8.88 3.72
N ASP A 114 7.25 -8.19 2.65
CA ASP A 114 8.16 -7.35 1.86
C ASP A 114 8.40 -6.00 2.54
N THR A 115 9.26 -6.04 3.55
CA THR A 115 9.74 -4.86 4.26
C THR A 115 10.77 -4.06 3.46
N LYS A 116 11.28 -4.60 2.34
CA LYS A 116 12.28 -3.92 1.50
C LYS A 116 11.64 -2.89 0.56
N VAL A 117 10.32 -2.90 0.42
CA VAL A 117 9.56 -1.92 -0.38
C VAL A 117 9.87 -0.47 -0.02
N VAL A 118 10.32 -0.18 1.21
CA VAL A 118 10.69 1.19 1.62
C VAL A 118 12.10 1.62 1.18
N ARG A 119 12.99 0.69 0.83
CA ARG A 119 14.41 0.97 0.52
C ARG A 119 14.62 1.84 -0.74
N PRO A 120 13.84 1.68 -1.83
CA PRO A 120 13.98 2.52 -3.01
C PRO A 120 13.58 3.98 -2.80
N HIS A 121 13.02 4.32 -1.63
CA HIS A 121 12.65 5.69 -1.30
C HIS A 121 13.85 6.47 -0.75
N PRO A 122 14.13 7.68 -1.25
CA PRO A 122 15.03 8.58 -0.56
C PRO A 122 14.38 9.03 0.76
N CYS A 123 15.19 9.16 1.81
CA CYS A 123 14.74 9.78 3.05
C CYS A 123 14.29 11.23 2.80
N PRO A 124 13.09 11.63 3.26
CA PRO A 124 12.59 13.00 3.08
C PRO A 124 13.47 14.12 3.65
N ALA A 125 14.32 13.84 4.65
CA ALA A 125 15.23 14.83 5.23
C ALA A 125 16.60 14.87 4.53
N CYS A 126 17.37 13.78 4.55
CA CYS A 126 18.73 13.74 3.98
C CYS A 126 18.79 13.46 2.46
N GLY A 127 17.69 13.02 1.83
CA GLY A 127 17.68 12.52 0.44
C GLY A 127 18.38 11.18 0.23
N CYS A 128 18.94 10.58 1.28
CA CYS A 128 19.75 9.37 1.21
C CYS A 128 18.91 8.08 1.11
N PHE A 129 19.42 7.07 0.38
CA PHE A 129 18.75 5.78 0.13
C PHE A 129 19.09 4.74 1.21
N GLY A 130 18.68 5.04 2.44
CA GLY A 130 18.96 4.22 3.61
C GLY A 130 17.72 3.93 4.45
N LEU A 131 16.53 3.91 3.87
CA LEU A 131 15.32 3.65 4.67
C LEU A 131 15.16 2.16 4.96
N GLN A 132 14.91 1.84 6.23
CA GLN A 132 14.57 0.49 6.68
C GLN A 132 13.25 0.51 7.45
N TRP A 133 12.37 -0.45 7.14
CA TRP A 133 11.13 -0.61 7.89
C TRP A 133 11.41 -1.21 9.27
N MET A 134 10.92 -0.55 10.32
CA MET A 134 10.96 -1.07 11.69
C MET A 134 9.55 -1.44 12.15
N ALA A 135 9.27 -2.74 12.18
CA ALA A 135 7.96 -3.28 12.52
C ALA A 135 7.48 -2.82 13.91
N ALA A 136 8.37 -2.80 14.91
CA ALA A 136 8.05 -2.38 16.28
C ALA A 136 7.51 -0.94 16.37
N MET A 137 7.97 -0.03 15.51
CA MET A 137 7.52 1.36 15.47
C MET A 137 6.51 1.63 14.36
N ARG A 138 6.28 0.67 13.46
CA ARG A 138 5.53 0.83 12.21
C ARG A 138 5.97 2.08 11.42
N ARG A 139 7.29 2.29 11.32
CA ARG A 139 7.91 3.44 10.65
C ARG A 139 9.11 3.03 9.81
N ALA A 140 9.39 3.82 8.78
CA ALA A 140 10.63 3.73 8.00
C ALA A 140 11.70 4.63 8.62
N VAL A 141 12.80 4.04 9.09
CA VAL A 141 13.89 4.73 9.78
C VAL A 141 15.07 4.92 8.83
N CYS A 142 15.68 6.10 8.88
CA CYS A 142 16.84 6.41 8.05
C CYS A 142 18.14 5.85 8.66
N THR A 143 18.82 4.92 8.00
CA THR A 143 20.06 4.33 8.53
C THR A 143 21.28 5.28 8.47
N ASN A 144 21.14 6.47 7.90
CA ASN A 144 22.17 7.48 7.96
C ASN A 144 22.24 8.06 9.38
N LEU A 145 23.31 7.72 10.10
CA LEU A 145 23.56 8.15 11.48
C LEU A 145 23.64 9.67 11.67
N ARG A 146 23.79 10.44 10.58
CA ARG A 146 23.75 11.92 10.60
C ARG A 146 22.35 12.49 10.43
N CYS A 147 21.37 11.65 10.09
CA CYS A 147 19.99 12.04 9.85
C CYS A 147 19.17 11.86 11.14
N VAL A 148 19.41 12.74 12.10
CA VAL A 148 18.76 12.74 13.42
C VAL A 148 17.69 13.82 13.53
N ASP A 149 16.72 13.60 14.41
CA ASP A 149 15.71 14.57 14.79
C ASP A 149 16.23 15.52 15.89
N ALA A 150 15.36 16.38 16.41
CA ALA A 150 15.70 17.37 17.43
C ALA A 150 16.17 16.73 18.74
N ASP A 151 15.78 15.48 19.00
CA ASP A 151 16.16 14.73 20.21
C ASP A 151 17.45 13.91 19.98
N GLY A 152 18.09 14.05 18.82
CA GLY A 152 19.28 13.28 18.44
C GLY A 152 18.97 11.83 18.05
N MET A 153 17.69 11.47 17.90
CA MET A 153 17.26 10.14 17.51
C MET A 153 17.20 10.02 16.00
N THR A 154 17.43 8.83 15.48
CA THR A 154 17.36 8.59 14.04
C THR A 154 15.97 8.93 13.49
N THR A 155 15.91 9.82 12.50
CA THR A 155 14.64 10.24 11.89
C THR A 155 13.84 9.05 11.34
N ALA A 156 12.53 9.09 11.60
CA ALA A 156 11.60 8.04 11.24
C ALA A 156 10.36 8.62 10.53
N TRP A 157 9.87 7.90 9.53
CA TRP A 157 8.82 8.36 8.63
C TRP A 157 7.65 7.41 8.60
N THR A 158 6.44 7.98 8.54
CA THR A 158 5.23 7.20 8.25
C THR A 158 5.18 6.83 6.77
N LEU A 159 4.47 5.75 6.43
CA LEU A 159 4.23 5.40 5.02
C LEU A 159 3.47 6.48 4.27
N ARG A 160 2.59 7.23 4.97
CA ARG A 160 1.92 8.42 4.42
C ARG A 160 2.92 9.49 4.00
N THR A 161 3.94 9.76 4.83
CA THR A 161 4.98 10.74 4.49
C THR A 161 5.81 10.28 3.30
N LEU A 162 6.19 9.00 3.25
CA LEU A 162 6.91 8.44 2.11
C LEU A 162 6.09 8.49 0.81
N ALA A 163 4.79 8.19 0.88
CA ALA A 163 3.89 8.26 -0.26
C ALA A 163 3.78 9.70 -0.79
N LYS A 164 3.57 10.69 0.09
CA LYS A 164 3.55 12.11 -0.31
C LYS A 164 4.84 12.52 -1.01
N ALA A 165 5.99 12.17 -0.44
CA ALA A 165 7.29 12.49 -1.02
C ALA A 165 7.51 11.78 -2.37
N HIS A 166 7.04 10.54 -2.52
CA HIS A 166 7.13 9.79 -3.77
C HIS A 166 6.32 10.46 -4.88
N ILE A 167 5.04 10.75 -4.65
CA ILE A 167 4.16 11.38 -5.65
C ILE A 167 4.68 12.76 -6.04
N ALA A 168 5.08 13.60 -5.09
CA ALA A 168 5.66 14.92 -5.38
C ALA A 168 6.92 14.83 -6.27
N ARG A 169 7.75 13.79 -6.07
CA ARG A 169 8.94 13.54 -6.90
C ARG A 169 8.59 13.06 -8.31
N GLN A 170 7.58 12.20 -8.45
CA GLN A 170 7.10 11.74 -9.76
C GLN A 170 6.59 12.91 -10.60
N GLU A 171 5.74 13.77 -10.01
CA GLU A 171 5.24 14.97 -10.69
C GLU A 171 6.36 15.91 -11.13
N SER A 172 7.34 16.14 -10.24
CA SER A 172 8.52 16.97 -10.56
C SER A 172 9.35 16.43 -11.71
N ARG A 173 9.37 15.10 -11.91
CA ARG A 173 10.06 14.46 -13.04
C ARG A 173 9.27 14.62 -14.33
N TYR A 174 7.95 14.50 -14.27
CA TYR A 174 7.08 14.67 -15.43
C TYR A 174 7.18 16.09 -15.99
N VAL A 175 7.12 17.11 -15.13
CA VAL A 175 7.26 18.53 -15.52
C VAL A 175 8.61 18.85 -16.18
N ARG A 176 9.68 18.13 -15.85
CA ARG A 176 11.01 18.34 -16.45
C ARG A 176 11.19 17.64 -17.80
N ALA A 177 10.32 16.70 -18.13
CA ALA A 177 10.39 15.93 -19.38
C ALA A 177 9.56 16.55 -20.50
N THR A 178 8.62 17.44 -20.15
CA THR A 178 7.79 18.26 -21.05
C THR A 178 8.42 19.61 -21.32
#